data_AF-A0A9P2XFD4-F1
#
_entry.id   AF-A0A9P2XFD4-F1
#
_cell.length_a   1.000
_cell.length_b   1.000
_cell.length_c   1.000
_cell.angle_alpha   90.00
_cell.angle_beta   90.00
_cell.angle_gamma   90.00
#
_symmetry.space_group_name_H-M   'P 1'
#
loop_
_entity.id
_entity.type
_entity.pdbx_description
1 polymer ?
#
loop_
_entity_poly.entity_id
_entity_poly.type
_entity_poly.pdbx_seq_one_letter_code
_entity_poly.pdbx_strand_id
1 'polypeptide(L)'
;MNRLLVTSLIFVCSYSLAHEPYVAPLAYKTEQTQVPVVAGYAEEALNSEYALKDAKLTVITPKQDPKVINAETLHKSVTVFDVPLPEDGTYILQTQASYPLKYVSVHDKNR
;
A
#
# COMPACT_ATOMS: atom_id res chain seq x y z
N MET A 1 34.28 -25.34 8.33
CA MET A 1 33.95 -23.98 8.79
C MET A 1 33.09 -23.17 7.79
N ASN A 2 33.18 -23.38 6.47
CA ASN A 2 32.38 -22.61 5.50
C ASN A 2 30.85 -22.85 5.53
N ARG A 3 30.35 -24.02 5.94
CA ARG A 3 28.91 -24.32 5.87
C ARG A 3 28.05 -23.50 6.85
N LEU A 4 28.61 -23.14 8.01
CA LEU A 4 27.94 -22.30 9.02
C LEU A 4 27.88 -20.83 8.60
N LEU A 5 28.90 -20.36 7.87
CA LEU A 5 28.95 -18.99 7.35
C LEU A 5 27.94 -18.81 6.20
N VAL A 6 27.80 -19.81 5.34
CA VAL A 6 26.80 -19.83 4.26
C VAL A 6 25.36 -19.86 4.80
N THR A 7 25.10 -20.61 5.87
CA THR A 7 23.76 -20.65 6.49
C THR A 7 23.41 -19.36 7.22
N SER A 8 24.38 -18.70 7.85
CA SER A 8 24.20 -17.37 8.46
C SER A 8 23.87 -16.28 7.43
N LEU A 9 24.45 -16.34 6.23
CA LEU A 9 24.25 -15.30 5.21
C LEU A 9 22.83 -15.34 4.61
N ILE A 10 22.23 -16.53 4.50
CA ILE A 10 20.87 -16.71 3.97
C ILE A 10 19.80 -16.11 4.92
N PHE A 11 20.04 -16.12 6.23
CA PHE A 11 19.10 -15.57 7.22
C PHE A 11 19.10 -14.03 7.29
N VAL A 12 20.13 -13.36 6.81
CA VAL A 12 20.23 -11.88 6.87
C VAL A 12 19.59 -11.21 5.64
N CYS A 13 19.40 -11.94 4.53
CA CYS A 13 18.81 -11.39 3.30
C CYS A 13 17.27 -11.29 3.31
N SER A 14 16.59 -11.60 4.42
CA SER A 14 15.12 -11.59 4.51
C SER A 14 14.51 -10.23 4.83
N TYR A 15 15.32 -9.18 5.09
CA TYR A 15 14.82 -7.87 5.54
C TYR A 15 14.54 -6.86 4.41
N SER A 16 14.41 -7.30 3.17
CA SER A 16 13.96 -6.43 2.07
C SER A 16 12.43 -6.36 2.05
N LEU A 17 11.84 -5.85 3.13
CA LEU A 17 10.47 -5.36 3.13
C LEU A 17 10.59 -3.90 2.71
N ALA A 18 10.76 -3.66 1.41
CA ALA A 18 10.44 -2.35 0.86
C ALA A 18 8.93 -2.18 1.08
N HIS A 19 8.55 -1.40 2.10
CA HIS A 19 7.15 -1.23 2.48
C HIS A 19 6.44 -0.43 1.39
N GLU A 20 5.75 -1.16 0.51
CA GLU A 20 4.97 -0.56 -0.57
C GLU A 20 3.63 -0.02 -0.04
N PRO A 21 3.11 1.08 -0.61
CA PRO A 21 1.75 1.52 -0.36
C PRO A 21 0.76 0.37 -0.55
N TYR A 22 -0.23 0.26 0.33
CA TYR A 22 -1.25 -0.77 0.26
C TYR A 22 -2.63 -0.19 -0.05
N VAL A 23 -3.53 -1.07 -0.52
CA VAL A 23 -4.95 -0.81 -0.73
C VAL A 23 -5.75 -1.99 -0.18
N ALA A 24 -6.74 -1.74 0.66
CA ALA A 24 -7.57 -2.77 1.28
C ALA A 24 -9.05 -2.36 1.33
N PRO A 25 -9.97 -3.14 0.75
CA PRO A 25 -11.40 -3.03 1.03
C PRO A 25 -11.69 -3.37 2.50
N LEU A 26 -12.62 -2.66 3.14
CA LEU A 26 -13.10 -3.05 4.48
C LEU A 26 -13.92 -4.35 4.43
N ALA A 27 -14.46 -4.71 3.26
CA ALA A 27 -15.15 -5.97 3.03
C ALA A 27 -14.72 -6.59 1.70
N TYR A 28 -14.07 -7.76 1.76
CA TYR A 28 -13.66 -8.52 0.57
C TYR A 28 -14.81 -9.31 -0.08
N LYS A 29 -15.94 -9.43 0.65
CA LYS A 29 -17.21 -10.01 0.17
C LYS A 29 -18.33 -9.13 0.70
N THR A 30 -19.22 -8.69 -0.17
CA THR A 30 -20.33 -7.81 0.19
C THR A 30 -21.46 -7.98 -0.81
N GLU A 31 -22.70 -7.81 -0.36
CA GLU A 31 -23.90 -7.68 -1.20
C GLU A 31 -24.29 -6.20 -1.37
N GLN A 32 -23.50 -5.28 -0.81
CA GLN A 32 -23.73 -3.84 -0.92
C GLN A 32 -23.25 -3.32 -2.28
N THR A 33 -23.89 -2.25 -2.75
CA THR A 33 -23.55 -1.56 -4.01
C THR A 33 -22.32 -0.66 -3.91
N GLN A 34 -21.67 -0.62 -2.74
CA GLN A 34 -20.47 0.16 -2.48
C GLN A 34 -19.61 -0.50 -1.40
N VAL A 35 -18.31 -0.24 -1.45
CA VAL A 35 -17.37 -0.67 -0.40
C VAL A 35 -16.35 0.43 -0.12
N PRO A 36 -16.14 0.80 1.16
CA PRO A 36 -15.04 1.67 1.51
C PRO A 36 -13.71 0.91 1.36
N VAL A 37 -12.75 1.59 0.76
CA VAL A 37 -11.39 1.09 0.53
C VAL A 37 -10.41 2.04 1.19
N VAL A 38 -9.59 1.51 2.07
CA VAL A 38 -8.54 2.27 2.76
C VAL A 38 -7.22 2.06 2.03
N ALA A 39 -6.43 3.11 1.92
CA ALA A 39 -5.08 3.05 1.40
C ALA A 39 -4.12 3.83 2.30
N GLY A 40 -2.88 3.40 2.34
CA GLY A 40 -1.87 3.99 3.20
C GLY A 40 -0.50 3.42 2.94
N TYR A 41 0.49 3.95 3.63
CA TYR A 41 1.83 3.38 3.67
C TYR A 41 2.43 3.60 5.07
N ALA A 42 3.37 2.74 5.46
CA ALA A 42 4.15 2.89 6.68
C ALA A 42 5.61 2.60 6.34
N GLU A 43 6.52 3.49 6.75
CA GLU A 43 7.97 3.35 6.46
C GLU A 43 8.62 2.21 7.26
N GLU A 44 8.08 1.88 8.43
CA GLU A 44 8.60 0.83 9.30
C GLU A 44 7.45 -0.04 9.82
N ALA A 45 7.72 -1.33 10.04
CA ALA A 45 6.75 -2.22 10.65
C ALA A 45 6.31 -1.69 12.03
N LEU A 46 5.01 -1.83 12.33
CA LEU A 46 4.38 -1.40 13.59
C LEU A 46 4.32 0.12 13.83
N ASN A 47 4.71 0.95 12.85
CA ASN A 47 4.43 2.38 12.90
C ASN A 47 3.02 2.70 12.42
N SER A 48 2.51 3.85 12.86
CA SER A 48 1.25 4.41 12.36
C SER A 48 1.34 4.65 10.86
N GLU A 49 0.27 4.27 10.16
CA GLU A 49 0.14 4.47 8.73
C GLU A 49 -0.07 5.95 8.40
N TYR A 50 0.42 6.34 7.22
CA TYR A 50 0.26 7.67 6.67
C TYR A 50 -0.73 7.66 5.52
N ALA A 51 -1.55 8.71 5.45
CA ALA A 51 -2.39 8.97 4.29
C ALA A 51 -1.53 9.22 3.04
N LEU A 52 -1.96 8.61 1.93
CA LEU A 52 -1.40 8.86 0.60
C LEU A 52 -1.83 10.26 0.12
N LYS A 53 -0.85 11.05 -0.34
CA LYS A 53 -1.10 12.39 -0.91
C LYS A 53 -1.60 12.27 -2.34
N ASP A 54 -2.65 13.04 -2.66
CA ASP A 54 -3.26 13.14 -4.00
C ASP A 54 -3.53 11.77 -4.65
N ALA A 55 -3.90 10.80 -3.82
CA ALA A 55 -4.04 9.42 -4.23
C ALA A 55 -5.24 9.22 -5.16
N LYS A 56 -4.99 8.41 -6.20
CA LYS A 56 -6.01 7.96 -7.14
C LYS A 56 -6.09 6.44 -7.08
N LEU A 57 -7.31 5.93 -7.19
CA LEU A 57 -7.57 4.50 -7.26
C LEU A 57 -8.08 4.17 -8.65
N THR A 58 -7.39 3.25 -9.33
CA THR A 58 -7.88 2.57 -10.52
C THR A 58 -8.69 1.36 -10.08
N VAL A 59 -9.95 1.33 -10.47
CA VAL A 59 -10.91 0.25 -10.23
C VAL A 59 -11.19 -0.42 -11.56
N ILE A 60 -10.76 -1.68 -11.70
CA ILE A 60 -11.04 -2.49 -12.88
C ILE A 60 -12.27 -3.36 -12.55
N THR A 61 -13.34 -3.16 -13.29
CA THR A 61 -14.60 -3.90 -13.10
C THR A 61 -14.47 -5.37 -13.52
N PRO A 62 -15.43 -6.24 -13.14
CA PRO A 62 -15.48 -7.62 -13.61
C PRO A 62 -15.47 -7.74 -15.15
N LYS A 63 -15.99 -6.74 -15.86
CA LYS A 63 -15.97 -6.65 -17.32
C LYS A 63 -14.68 -6.08 -17.92
N GLN A 64 -13.62 -5.91 -17.13
CA GLN A 64 -12.33 -5.36 -17.56
C GLN A 64 -12.38 -3.89 -18.02
N ASP A 65 -13.33 -3.11 -17.51
CA ASP A 65 -13.43 -1.67 -17.75
C ASP A 65 -12.77 -0.88 -16.59
N PRO A 66 -11.61 -0.22 -16.79
CA PRO A 66 -10.92 0.52 -15.76
C PRO A 66 -11.50 1.93 -15.57
N LYS A 67 -11.71 2.31 -14.30
CA LYS A 67 -12.16 3.66 -13.90
C LYS A 67 -11.24 4.22 -12.83
N VAL A 68 -10.96 5.52 -12.90
CA VAL A 68 -10.16 6.21 -11.89
C VAL A 68 -11.09 7.00 -10.97
N ILE A 69 -10.95 6.80 -9.67
CA ILE A 69 -11.65 7.56 -8.63
C ILE A 69 -10.65 8.27 -7.73
N ASN A 70 -11.07 9.41 -7.17
CA ASN A 70 -10.28 10.19 -6.24
C ASN A 70 -10.59 9.80 -4.80
N ALA A 71 -9.62 9.97 -3.91
CA ALA A 71 -9.83 9.78 -2.48
C ALA A 71 -10.83 10.80 -1.92
N GLU A 72 -11.59 10.39 -0.92
CA GLU A 72 -12.37 11.31 -0.09
C GLU A 72 -11.45 12.18 0.75
N THR A 73 -11.75 13.48 0.82
CA THR A 73 -10.91 14.47 1.49
C THR A 73 -11.39 14.85 2.89
N LEU A 74 -12.35 14.10 3.45
CA LEU A 74 -12.96 14.40 4.74
C LEU A 74 -11.93 14.38 5.89
N HIS A 75 -10.97 13.45 5.83
CA HIS A 75 -9.92 13.30 6.83
C HIS A 75 -8.55 13.41 6.19
N LYS A 76 -7.65 14.21 6.80
CA LYS A 76 -6.27 14.37 6.32
C LYS A 76 -5.32 13.26 6.77
N SER A 77 -5.76 12.45 7.73
CA SER A 77 -4.96 11.40 8.37
C SER A 77 -5.19 10.00 7.81
N VAL A 78 -6.14 9.83 6.89
CA VAL A 78 -6.45 8.55 6.24
C VAL A 78 -6.84 8.78 4.79
N THR A 79 -6.45 7.88 3.89
CA THR A 79 -6.93 7.87 2.51
C THR A 79 -8.04 6.83 2.40
N VAL A 80 -9.25 7.29 2.09
CA VAL A 80 -10.42 6.44 1.88
C VAL A 80 -10.97 6.69 0.49
N PHE A 81 -11.40 5.64 -0.18
CA PHE A 81 -12.15 5.69 -1.42
C PHE A 81 -13.51 5.04 -1.19
N ASP A 82 -14.59 5.67 -1.64
CA ASP A 82 -15.90 5.02 -1.74
C ASP A 82 -16.01 4.37 -3.13
N VAL A 83 -15.84 3.05 -3.18
CA VAL A 83 -15.81 2.30 -4.44
C VAL A 83 -17.22 1.81 -4.79
N PRO A 84 -17.82 2.26 -5.90
CA PRO A 84 -19.11 1.74 -6.34
C PRO A 84 -18.95 0.35 -6.96
N LEU A 85 -19.89 -0.55 -6.65
CA LEU A 85 -19.95 -1.93 -7.11
C LEU A 85 -21.24 -2.17 -7.93
N PRO A 86 -21.36 -1.62 -9.14
CA PRO A 86 -22.59 -1.74 -9.95
C PRO A 86 -22.81 -3.11 -10.61
N GLU A 87 -21.84 -4.02 -10.56
CA GLU A 87 -21.85 -5.31 -11.27
C GLU A 87 -21.42 -6.44 -10.34
N ASP A 88 -22.04 -7.61 -10.50
CA ASP A 88 -21.63 -8.80 -9.78
C ASP A 88 -20.27 -9.32 -10.29
N GLY A 89 -19.32 -9.53 -9.37
CA GLY A 89 -18.05 -10.17 -9.68
C GLY A 89 -16.87 -9.61 -8.88
N THR A 90 -15.66 -9.94 -9.33
CA THR A 90 -14.42 -9.52 -8.68
C THR A 90 -13.88 -8.24 -9.31
N TYR A 91 -13.67 -7.22 -8.47
CA TYR A 91 -13.02 -5.97 -8.86
C TYR A 91 -11.53 -6.01 -8.54
N ILE A 92 -10.71 -5.42 -9.41
CA ILE A 92 -9.27 -5.23 -9.16
C ILE A 92 -9.06 -3.77 -8.77
N LEU A 93 -8.42 -3.56 -7.62
CA LEU A 93 -8.15 -2.23 -7.07
C LEU A 93 -6.64 -1.98 -7.12
N GLN A 94 -6.23 -0.86 -7.71
CA GLN A 94 -4.84 -0.48 -7.85
C GLN A 94 -4.67 0.99 -7.50
N THR A 95 -3.68 1.31 -6.67
CA THR A 95 -3.24 2.70 -6.47
C THR A 95 -1.79 2.82 -6.87
N GLN A 96 -1.41 4.02 -7.30
CA GLN A 96 -0.01 4.40 -7.44
C GLN A 96 0.20 5.62 -6.56
N ALA A 97 1.11 5.50 -5.60
CA ALA A 97 1.56 6.62 -4.81
C ALA A 97 3.07 6.70 -4.91
N SER A 98 3.57 7.88 -5.30
CA SER A 98 4.99 8.18 -5.23
C SER A 98 5.22 8.98 -3.95
N TYR A 99 5.96 8.41 -3.01
CA TYR A 99 6.41 9.14 -1.84
C TYR A 99 7.88 9.53 -2.04
N PRO A 100 8.26 10.82 -1.99
CA PRO A 100 9.67 11.21 -2.05
C PRO A 100 10.34 10.82 -0.72
N LEU A 101 10.95 9.65 -0.69
CA LEU A 101 11.78 9.21 0.41
C LEU A 101 13.00 10.14 0.50
N LYS A 102 13.10 10.91 1.59
CA LYS A 102 14.22 11.82 1.85
C LYS A 102 15.12 11.18 2.91
N TYR A 103 16.28 10.69 2.50
CA TYR A 103 17.28 10.12 3.39
C TYR A 103 18.33 11.17 3.77
N VAL A 104 18.75 11.18 5.03
CA VAL A 104 19.93 11.91 5.49
C VAL A 104 21.02 10.89 5.82
N SER A 105 22.19 11.01 5.19
CA SER A 105 23.36 10.20 5.53
C SER A 105 24.16 10.92 6.61
N VAL A 106 24.42 10.23 7.73
CA VAL A 106 25.40 10.66 8.71
C VAL A 106 26.68 9.88 8.45
N HIS A 107 27.73 10.57 8.01
CA HIS A 107 29.07 10.00 8.00
C HIS A 107 29.59 9.97 9.44
N ASP A 108 29.93 8.78 9.93
CA ASP A 108 30.71 8.64 11.15
C ASP A 108 32.09 9.28 10.91
N LYS A 109 32.41 10.32 11.69
CA LYS A 109 33.68 11.03 11.59
C LYS A 109 34.83 10.33 12.31
N ASN A 110 34.61 9.16 12.93
CA ASN A 110 35.65 8.44 13.66
C ASN A 110 35.67 6.93 13.36
N ARG A 111 36.16 6.56 12.17
CA ARG A 111 36.81 5.26 11.96
C ARG A 111 37.87 5.33 10.87
#